data_AF-M6VKC0-F1
#
_entry.id   AF-M6VKC0-F1
#
_cell.length_a   1.000
_cell.length_b   1.000
_cell.length_c   1.000
_cell.angle_alpha   90.00
_cell.angle_beta   90.00
_cell.angle_gamma   90.00
#
_symmetry.space_group_name_H-M   'P 1'
#
loop_
_entity.id
_entity.type
_entity.pdbx_description
1 polymer ?
#
loop_
_entity_poly.entity_id
_entity_poly.type
_entity_poly.pdbx_seq_one_letter_code
_entity_poly.pdbx_strand_id
1 'polypeptide(L)' 'MIQKVTDAVVEAEGKPIVRRYTWVHINEVPDGGWGMSGKVVTQDAMKKSMEKME' A
#
# COMPACT_ATOMS: atom_id res chain seq x y z
N MET A 1 -0.73 -8.41 -2.30
CA MET A 1 -1.31 -7.11 -1.88
C MET A 1 -2.78 -7.02 -2.27
N ILE A 2 -3.13 -7.14 -3.56
CA ILE A 2 -4.52 -7.04 -4.06
C ILE A 2 -5.50 -7.88 -3.21
N GLN A 3 -5.26 -9.19 -3.08
CA GLN A 3 -6.14 -10.07 -2.31
C GLN A 3 -6.37 -9.57 -0.88
N LYS A 4 -5.31 -9.14 -0.17
CA LYS A 4 -5.43 -8.65 1.22
C LYS A 4 -6.32 -7.41 1.31
N VAL A 5 -6.17 -6.47 0.37
CA VAL A 5 -7.01 -5.27 0.32
C VAL A 5 -8.46 -5.64 0.02
N THR A 6 -8.68 -6.56 -0.94
CA THR A 6 -10.02 -7.05 -1.27
C THR A 6 -10.67 -7.76 -0.08
N ASP A 7 -9.95 -8.63 0.62
CA ASP A 7 -10.44 -9.36 1.79
C ASP A 7 -10.81 -8.38 2.92
N ALA A 8 -9.98 -7.36 3.17
CA ALA A 8 -10.25 -6.33 4.17
C ALA A 8 -11.53 -5.52 3.87
N VAL A 9 -11.80 -5.21 2.59
CA VAL A 9 -13.04 -4.55 2.18
C VAL A 9 -14.25 -5.47 2.41
N VAL A 10 -14.15 -6.75 2.08
CA VAL A 10 -15.23 -7.73 2.31
C VAL A 10 -15.54 -7.87 3.80
N GLU A 11 -14.50 -7.91 4.64
CA GLU A 11 -14.62 -7.96 6.09
C GLU A 11 -15.32 -6.70 6.64
N ALA A 12 -14.87 -5.51 6.24
CA ALA A 12 -15.44 -4.24 6.70
C ALA A 12 -16.91 -4.07 6.32
N GLU A 13 -17.29 -4.53 5.13
CA GLU A 13 -18.66 -4.39 4.61
C GLU A 13 -19.61 -5.52 5.09
N GLY A 14 -19.08 -6.62 5.61
CA GLY A 14 -19.86 -7.78 6.07
C GLY A 14 -20.70 -8.48 4.99
N LYS A 15 -20.43 -8.19 3.71
CA LYS A 15 -21.21 -8.69 2.56
C LYS A 15 -20.31 -9.41 1.56
N PRO A 16 -20.40 -10.75 1.42
CA PRO A 16 -19.54 -11.50 0.50
C PRO A 16 -19.62 -11.07 -0.97
N ILE A 17 -20.78 -10.54 -1.40
CA ILE A 17 -20.99 -10.08 -2.78
C ILE A 17 -20.08 -8.90 -3.16
N VAL A 18 -19.65 -8.10 -2.18
CA VAL A 18 -18.80 -6.91 -2.40
C VAL A 18 -17.48 -7.29 -3.07
N ARG A 19 -16.96 -8.51 -2.83
CA ARG A 19 -15.73 -9.01 -3.45
C ARG A 19 -15.71 -8.83 -4.97
N ARG A 20 -16.84 -9.06 -5.64
CA ARG A 20 -16.94 -8.98 -7.11
C ARG A 20 -16.92 -7.55 -7.63
N TYR A 21 -17.18 -6.59 -6.76
CA TYR A 21 -17.24 -5.16 -7.06
C TYR A 21 -16.07 -4.37 -6.46
N THR A 22 -15.20 -5.02 -5.68
CA THR A 22 -13.96 -4.40 -5.21
C THR A 22 -12.90 -4.44 -6.30
N TRP A 23 -12.50 -3.27 -6.78
CA TRP A 23 -11.38 -3.12 -7.73
C TRP A 23 -10.16 -2.56 -7.01
N VAL A 24 -8.99 -3.08 -7.36
CA VAL A 24 -7.71 -2.59 -6.82
C VAL A 24 -6.88 -2.05 -7.98
N HIS A 25 -6.64 -0.74 -7.98
CA HIS A 25 -5.78 -0.10 -8.96
C HIS A 25 -4.35 -0.02 -8.41
N ILE A 26 -3.40 -0.54 -9.17
CA ILE A 26 -1.97 -0.43 -8.87
C ILE A 26 -1.40 0.72 -9.70
N ASN A 27 -0.78 1.68 -9.02
CA ASN A 27 -0.05 2.77 -9.64
C ASN A 27 1.41 2.72 -9.19
N GLU A 28 2.31 2.35 -10.11
CA GLU A 28 3.74 2.34 -9.82
C GLU A 28 4.32 3.74 -9.93
N VAL A 29 4.98 4.19 -8.87
CA VAL A 29 5.64 5.48 -8.81
C VAL A 29 7.15 5.22 -8.78
N PRO A 30 7.94 5.84 -9.68
CA PRO A 30 9.40 5.69 -9.69
C PRO A 30 10.04 6.08 -8.36
N ASP A 31 11.28 5.63 -8.15
CA ASP A 31 12.03 6.01 -6.95
C ASP A 31 12.19 7.53 -6.84
N GLY A 32 11.99 8.08 -5.64
CA GLY A 32 11.94 9.53 -5.42
C GLY A 32 10.67 10.23 -5.93
N GLY A 33 9.73 9.49 -6.56
CA GLY A 33 8.47 10.05 -7.06
C GLY A 33 7.38 10.23 -6.00
N TRP A 34 7.64 9.85 -4.74
CA TRP A 34 6.71 9.98 -3.62
C TRP A 34 7.32 10.80 -2.48
N GLY A 35 6.47 11.47 -1.69
CA GLY A 35 6.88 12.27 -0.54
C GLY A 35 6.07 11.95 0.71
N MET A 36 6.73 11.99 1.87
CA MET A 36 6.10 11.80 3.18
C MET A 36 6.78 12.70 4.21
N SER A 37 5.98 13.33 5.08
CA SER A 37 6.48 14.20 6.17
C SER A 37 7.44 15.30 5.68
N GLY A 38 7.14 15.90 4.52
CA GLY A 38 7.95 16.97 3.93
C GLY A 38 9.28 16.52 3.32
N LYS A 39 9.50 15.21 3.14
CA LYS A 39 10.71 14.65 2.54
C LYS A 39 10.36 13.74 1.37
N VAL A 40 11.20 13.76 0.33
CA VAL A 40 11.17 12.77 -0.74
C VAL A 40 11.51 11.40 -0.16
N VAL A 41 10.72 10.40 -0.52
CA VAL A 41 10.97 9.01 -0.15
C VAL A 41 11.76 8.36 -1.27
N THR A 42 12.93 7.83 -0.91
CA THR A 42 13.74 7.00 -1.81
C THR A 42 13.87 5.58 -1.24
N GLN A 43 14.11 4.61 -2.11
CA GLN A 43 14.36 3.22 -1.72
C GLN A 43 15.56 3.12 -0.77
N ASP A 44 16.60 3.92 -1.01
CA ASP A 44 17.78 3.99 -0.14
C ASP A 44 17.46 4.55 1.25
N ALA A 45 16.64 5.60 1.33
CA ALA A 45 16.22 6.17 2.61
C ALA A 45 15.33 5.17 3.38
N MET A 46 14.48 4.43 2.67
CA MET A 46 13.60 3.42 3.26
C MET A 46 14.41 2.25 3.83
N LYS A 47 15.37 1.68 3.07
CA LYS A 47 16.26 0.61 3.57
C LYS A 47 16.97 1.00 4.85
N LYS A 48 17.61 2.19 4.88
CA LYS A 48 18.29 2.72 6.07
C LYS A 48 17.37 2.93 7.26
N SER A 49 16.08 3.13 7.05
CA SER A 49 15.11 3.28 8.14
C SER A 49 14.70 1.94 8.75
N MET A 50 14.61 0.89 7.94
CA MET A 50 14.26 -0.47 8.39
C MET A 50 15.40 -1.09 9.19
N GLU A 51 16.65 -0.91 8.74
CA GLU A 51 17.86 -1.39 9.45
C GLU A 51 18.03 -0.78 10.85
N LYS A 52 17.45 0.40 11.11
CA LYS A 52 17.50 1.06 12.42
C LYS A 52 16.40 0.61 13.38
N MET A 53 15.43 -0.14 12.87
CA MET A 53 14.23 -0.57 13.61
C MET A 53 14.34 -2.04 14.08
N GLU A 54 15.36 -2.77 13.59
CA GLU A 54 15.87 -4.03 14.16
C GLU A 54 16.91 -3.76 15.26
#